data_AF-A0A7J0CZR3-F1
#
_entry.id   AF-A0A7J0CZR3-F1
#
_cell.length_a   1.000
_cell.length_b   1.000
_cell.length_c   1.000
_cell.angle_alpha   90.00
_cell.angle_beta   90.00
_cell.angle_gamma   90.00
#
_symmetry.space_group_name_H-M   'P 1'
#
loop_
_entity.id
_entity.type
_entity.pdbx_description
1 polymer ?
#
loop_
_entity_poly.entity_id
_entity_poly.type
_entity_poly.pdbx_seq_one_letter_code
_entity_poly.pdbx_strand_id
1 'polypeptide(L)'
;MSTTPPRSETTVADIWVDPRCPWAWITSRWMLEVEQVRPLETRFHIMSLSVLNEGREVPEKYRQGMIDGWACVRVCVAAQQRHGNEVLRPLYNAMGRLIHHDKAGLGPDMISAALAEAGLPADLIEAGEDTSWDEPLRAEHHQGMDPVGSEVGTPVIHVPGPDGKPLAFFGPVLTPAPVARPPERSGTGCWPWRASTASSS
;
A
#
# COMPACT_ATOMS: atom_id res chain seq x y z
N MET A 1 28.34 16.86 32.24
CA MET A 1 27.81 15.54 31.84
C MET A 1 26.88 15.79 30.66
N SER A 2 27.35 15.54 29.43
CA SER A 2 26.53 15.68 28.23
C SER A 2 25.74 14.39 28.03
N THR A 3 24.42 14.46 28.19
CA THR A 3 23.53 13.36 27.83
C THR A 3 23.34 13.39 26.32
N THR A 4 23.94 12.41 25.63
CA THR A 4 23.68 12.12 24.22
C THR A 4 22.18 11.84 24.06
N PRO A 5 21.45 12.54 23.15
CA PRO A 5 20.07 12.20 22.87
C PRO A 5 19.97 10.77 22.32
N PRO A 6 18.91 10.00 22.64
CA PRO A 6 18.77 8.65 22.15
C PRO A 6 18.81 8.64 20.61
N ARG A 7 19.48 7.64 20.03
CA ARG A 7 19.40 7.35 18.60
C ARG A 7 17.92 7.19 18.26
N SER A 8 17.42 7.93 17.28
CA SER A 8 16.04 7.78 16.80
C SER A 8 15.86 6.34 16.34
N GLU A 9 15.09 5.54 17.08
CA GLU A 9 14.68 4.22 16.62
C GLU A 9 13.87 4.40 15.33
N THR A 10 14.16 3.60 14.31
CA THR A 10 13.42 3.63 13.05
C THR A 10 11.98 3.20 13.31
N THR A 11 11.02 4.07 13.01
CA THR A 11 9.60 3.75 13.13
C THR A 11 9.17 2.88 11.94
N VAL A 12 8.58 1.71 12.19
CA VAL A 12 7.94 0.93 11.12
C VAL A 12 6.54 1.47 10.88
N ALA A 13 6.19 1.79 9.64
CA ALA A 13 4.86 2.17 9.21
C ALA A 13 4.29 1.09 8.30
N ASP A 14 3.18 0.49 8.69
CA ASP A 14 2.50 -0.55 7.94
C ASP A 14 1.51 0.09 6.96
N ILE A 15 1.56 -0.26 5.68
CA ILE A 15 0.64 0.22 4.66
C ILE A 15 -0.08 -0.95 3.99
N TRP A 16 -1.41 -0.85 3.92
CA TRP A 16 -2.25 -1.82 3.20
C TRP A 16 -2.58 -1.30 1.81
N VAL A 17 -2.25 -2.09 0.80
CA VAL A 17 -2.35 -1.69 -0.60
C VAL A 17 -3.01 -2.76 -1.47
N ASP A 18 -3.77 -2.30 -2.45
CA ASP A 18 -4.17 -3.09 -3.62
C ASP A 18 -3.37 -2.54 -4.82
N PRO A 19 -2.61 -3.36 -5.58
CA PRO A 19 -1.84 -2.92 -6.74
C PRO A 19 -2.65 -2.19 -7.81
N ARG A 20 -3.97 -2.40 -7.89
CA ARG A 20 -4.82 -1.71 -8.88
C ARG A 20 -5.34 -0.36 -8.39
N CYS A 21 -5.16 -0.04 -7.10
CA CYS A 21 -5.70 1.19 -6.53
C CYS A 21 -4.78 2.38 -6.81
N PRO A 22 -5.22 3.40 -7.58
CA PRO A 22 -4.39 4.57 -7.86
C PRO A 22 -4.07 5.39 -6.60
N TRP A 23 -4.99 5.42 -5.62
CA TRP A 23 -4.79 6.15 -4.37
C TRP A 23 -3.74 5.47 -3.48
N ALA A 24 -3.82 4.14 -3.36
CA ALA A 24 -2.82 3.36 -2.64
C ALA A 24 -1.44 3.50 -3.30
N TRP A 25 -1.37 3.51 -4.63
CA TRP A 25 -0.13 3.75 -5.37
C TRP A 25 0.50 5.09 -5.02
N ILE A 26 -0.25 6.18 -5.12
CA ILE A 26 0.25 7.52 -4.82
C ILE A 26 0.77 7.60 -3.38
N THR A 27 -0.01 7.11 -2.42
CA THR A 27 0.38 7.18 -1.00
C THR A 27 1.56 6.28 -0.69
N SER A 28 1.69 5.11 -1.33
CA SER A 28 2.89 4.29 -1.20
C SER A 28 4.14 5.02 -1.68
N ARG A 29 4.06 5.78 -2.80
CA ARG A 29 5.20 6.56 -3.31
C ARG A 29 5.60 7.62 -2.30
N TRP A 30 4.61 8.32 -1.76
CA TRP A 30 4.84 9.30 -0.71
C TRP A 30 5.49 8.69 0.54
N MET A 31 5.05 7.52 0.98
CA MET A 31 5.68 6.81 2.09
C MET A 31 7.17 6.53 1.82
N LEU A 32 7.50 6.08 0.61
CA LEU A 32 8.91 5.86 0.21
C LEU A 32 9.74 7.15 0.18
N GLU A 33 9.13 8.30 -0.18
CA GLU A 33 9.78 9.61 -0.09
C GLU A 33 10.00 10.04 1.37
N VAL A 34 9.07 9.71 2.27
CA VAL A 34 9.21 9.97 3.71
C VAL A 34 10.37 9.18 4.32
N GLU A 35 10.57 7.91 3.90
CA GLU A 35 11.73 7.10 4.31
C GLU A 35 13.07 7.81 4.04
N GLN A 36 13.15 8.62 2.98
CA GLN A 36 14.39 9.33 2.63
C GLN A 36 14.72 10.47 3.58
N VAL A 37 13.73 11.01 4.29
CA VAL A 37 13.86 12.24 5.10
C VAL A 37 13.48 12.06 6.56
N ARG A 38 13.08 10.85 6.98
CA ARG A 38 12.73 10.48 8.35
C ARG A 38 13.24 9.08 8.68
N PRO A 39 13.57 8.78 9.96
CA PRO A 39 13.87 7.42 10.40
C PRO A 39 12.59 6.58 10.44
N LEU A 40 12.11 6.20 9.25
CA LEU A 40 10.89 5.44 9.04
C LEU A 40 11.14 4.35 7.99
N GLU A 41 10.55 3.18 8.20
CA GLU A 41 10.56 2.06 7.27
C GLU A 41 9.11 1.69 6.93
N THR A 42 8.78 1.63 5.65
CA THR A 42 7.44 1.24 5.19
C THR A 42 7.39 -0.25 4.97
N ARG A 43 6.51 -0.92 5.70
CA ARG A 43 6.20 -2.34 5.54
C ARG A 43 4.88 -2.49 4.78
N PHE A 44 4.91 -3.28 3.72
CA PHE A 44 3.77 -3.45 2.83
C PHE A 44 2.92 -4.66 3.26
N HIS A 45 1.60 -4.49 3.19
CA HIS A 45 0.59 -5.52 3.37
C HIS A 45 -0.43 -5.43 2.25
N ILE A 46 -1.12 -6.52 1.98
CA ILE A 46 -2.15 -6.56 0.94
C ILE A 46 -3.52 -6.30 1.52
N MET A 47 -4.27 -5.44 0.85
CA MET A 47 -5.72 -5.41 0.96
C MET A 47 -6.32 -5.59 -0.44
N SER A 48 -7.56 -6.05 -0.49
CA SER A 48 -8.29 -6.22 -1.76
C SER A 48 -9.44 -5.23 -1.86
N LEU A 49 -9.42 -4.41 -2.91
CA LEU A 49 -10.60 -3.64 -3.31
C LEU A 49 -11.72 -4.56 -3.81
N SER A 50 -11.40 -5.79 -4.25
CA SER A 50 -12.43 -6.75 -4.65
C SER A 50 -13.18 -7.26 -3.41
N VAL A 51 -12.47 -7.56 -2.31
CA VAL A 51 -13.08 -7.84 -0.99
C VAL A 51 -13.89 -6.65 -0.49
N LEU A 52 -13.32 -5.43 -0.57
CA LEU A 52 -14.00 -4.21 -0.13
C LEU A 52 -15.35 -3.97 -0.84
N ASN A 53 -15.47 -4.44 -2.09
CA ASN A 53 -16.67 -4.27 -2.91
C ASN A 53 -17.50 -5.55 -3.04
N GLU A 54 -17.18 -6.62 -2.29
CA GLU A 54 -18.01 -7.83 -2.27
C GLU A 54 -19.45 -7.49 -1.85
N GLY A 55 -20.42 -8.06 -2.57
CA GLY A 55 -21.84 -7.84 -2.31
C GLY A 55 -22.39 -6.46 -2.71
N ARG A 56 -21.56 -5.56 -3.26
CA ARG A 56 -22.02 -4.26 -3.79
C ARG A 56 -22.39 -4.38 -5.26
N GLU A 57 -23.36 -3.58 -5.71
CA GLU A 57 -23.65 -3.46 -7.14
C GLU A 57 -22.50 -2.73 -7.84
N VAL A 58 -21.77 -3.48 -8.66
CA VAL A 58 -20.66 -2.94 -9.48
C VAL A 58 -21.17 -2.73 -10.91
N PRO A 59 -21.01 -1.52 -11.49
CA PRO A 59 -21.35 -1.28 -12.89
C PRO A 59 -20.67 -2.28 -13.84
N GLU A 60 -21.37 -2.71 -14.89
CA GLU A 60 -20.89 -3.71 -15.87
C GLU A 60 -19.45 -3.47 -16.33
N LYS A 61 -19.13 -2.22 -16.67
CA LYS A 61 -17.80 -1.79 -17.14
C LYS A 61 -16.65 -2.08 -16.17
N TYR A 62 -16.93 -2.38 -14.91
CA TYR A 62 -15.93 -2.67 -13.89
C TYR A 62 -15.92 -4.14 -13.45
N ARG A 63 -16.81 -5.00 -13.96
CA ARG A 63 -16.86 -6.41 -13.57
C ARG A 63 -15.58 -7.17 -13.89
N GLN A 64 -15.07 -7.02 -15.11
CA GLN A 64 -13.81 -7.67 -15.49
C GLN A 64 -12.65 -7.22 -14.61
N GLY A 65 -12.57 -5.92 -14.29
CA GLY A 65 -11.58 -5.39 -13.36
C GLY A 65 -11.75 -5.87 -11.91
N MET A 66 -12.93 -6.34 -11.49
CA MET A 66 -13.10 -7.03 -10.20
C MET A 66 -12.52 -8.44 -10.25
N ILE A 67 -12.75 -9.17 -11.34
CA ILE A 67 -12.22 -10.53 -11.55
C ILE A 67 -10.70 -10.48 -11.64
N ASP A 68 -10.15 -9.66 -12.54
CA ASP A 68 -8.70 -9.51 -12.72
C ASP A 68 -8.04 -8.93 -11.45
N GLY A 69 -8.79 -8.13 -10.69
CA GLY A 69 -8.37 -7.61 -9.40
C GLY A 69 -8.05 -8.71 -8.39
N TRP A 70 -8.80 -9.82 -8.38
CA TRP A 70 -8.53 -10.97 -7.50
C TRP A 70 -7.21 -11.65 -7.82
N ALA A 71 -6.93 -11.89 -9.10
CA ALA A 71 -5.72 -12.61 -9.50
C ALA A 71 -4.45 -11.91 -9.00
N CYS A 72 -4.40 -10.59 -9.16
CA CYS A 72 -3.27 -9.77 -8.74
C CYS A 72 -2.99 -9.87 -7.23
N VAL A 73 -4.01 -9.70 -6.39
CA VAL A 73 -3.84 -9.73 -4.92
C VAL A 73 -3.62 -11.14 -4.38
N ARG A 74 -4.17 -12.19 -5.00
CA ARG A 74 -3.87 -13.58 -4.64
C ARG A 74 -2.39 -13.91 -4.84
N VAL A 75 -1.82 -13.49 -5.97
CA VAL A 75 -0.39 -13.67 -6.27
C VAL A 75 0.47 -12.97 -5.22
N CYS A 76 0.10 -11.76 -4.79
CA CYS A 76 0.82 -11.07 -3.72
C CYS A 76 0.79 -11.83 -2.39
N VAL A 77 -0.39 -12.31 -1.96
CA VAL A 77 -0.53 -13.09 -0.71
C VAL A 77 0.23 -14.41 -0.81
N ALA A 78 0.17 -15.10 -1.95
CA ALA A 78 0.94 -16.32 -2.18
C ALA A 78 2.44 -16.07 -2.13
N ALA A 79 2.92 -14.97 -2.73
CA ALA A 79 4.32 -14.58 -2.68
C ALA A 79 4.77 -14.28 -1.24
N GLN A 80 3.97 -13.53 -0.48
CA GLN A 80 4.23 -13.24 0.93
C GLN A 80 4.34 -14.51 1.78
N GLN A 81 3.40 -15.46 1.63
CA GLN A 81 3.42 -16.68 2.43
C GLN A 81 4.56 -17.63 2.06
N ARG A 82 4.91 -17.72 0.77
CA ARG A 82 5.96 -18.63 0.28
C ARG A 82 7.36 -18.06 0.45
N HIS A 83 7.51 -16.74 0.43
CA HIS A 83 8.81 -16.07 0.33
C HIS A 83 9.07 -14.96 1.36
N GLY A 84 8.13 -14.69 2.26
CA GLY A 84 8.27 -13.68 3.31
C GLY A 84 7.65 -12.32 2.94
N ASN A 85 7.41 -11.46 3.93
CA ASN A 85 6.76 -10.16 3.71
C ASN A 85 7.63 -9.17 2.92
N GLU A 86 8.94 -9.33 2.97
CA GLU A 86 9.92 -8.50 2.26
C GLU A 86 9.74 -8.50 0.75
N VAL A 87 9.12 -9.55 0.17
CA VAL A 87 8.89 -9.62 -1.27
C VAL A 87 7.72 -8.76 -1.74
N LEU A 88 6.84 -8.32 -0.83
CA LEU A 88 5.70 -7.49 -1.20
C LEU A 88 6.11 -6.12 -1.72
N ARG A 89 7.12 -5.48 -1.12
CA ARG A 89 7.61 -4.17 -1.57
C ARG A 89 8.08 -4.19 -3.04
N PRO A 90 9.03 -5.05 -3.46
CA PRO A 90 9.46 -5.09 -4.86
C PRO A 90 8.34 -5.55 -5.80
N LEU A 91 7.54 -6.56 -5.42
CA LEU A 91 6.43 -7.04 -6.26
C LEU A 91 5.38 -5.96 -6.49
N TYR A 92 4.94 -5.30 -5.42
CA TYR A 92 3.98 -4.19 -5.49
C TYR A 92 4.52 -3.02 -6.32
N ASN A 93 5.80 -2.69 -6.18
CA ASN A 93 6.43 -1.63 -6.97
C ASN A 93 6.39 -1.95 -8.47
N ALA A 94 6.73 -3.19 -8.85
CA ALA A 94 6.70 -3.63 -10.24
C ALA A 94 5.28 -3.63 -10.81
N MET A 95 4.32 -4.22 -10.09
CA MET A 95 2.90 -4.23 -10.48
C MET A 95 2.35 -2.82 -10.62
N GLY A 96 2.53 -1.96 -9.61
CA GLY A 96 2.02 -0.60 -9.62
C GLY A 96 2.62 0.25 -10.75
N ARG A 97 3.90 0.08 -11.08
CA ARG A 97 4.54 0.71 -12.25
C ARG A 97 3.84 0.30 -13.54
N LEU A 98 3.69 -1.00 -13.77
CA LEU A 98 3.06 -1.56 -14.97
C LEU A 98 1.59 -1.13 -15.11
N ILE A 99 0.84 -1.14 -14.02
CA ILE A 99 -0.59 -0.79 -14.01
C ILE A 99 -0.78 0.72 -14.19
N HIS A 100 -0.11 1.54 -13.38
CA HIS A 100 -0.42 2.96 -13.28
C HIS A 100 0.35 3.83 -14.28
N HIS A 101 1.55 3.44 -14.68
CA HIS A 101 2.36 4.20 -15.64
C HIS A 101 2.27 3.60 -17.04
N ASP A 102 2.52 2.30 -17.18
CA ASP A 102 2.62 1.66 -18.50
C ASP A 102 1.25 1.24 -19.07
N LYS A 103 0.19 1.29 -18.25
CA LYS A 103 -1.17 0.89 -18.62
C LYS A 103 -1.25 -0.54 -19.15
N ALA A 104 -0.45 -1.44 -18.59
CA ALA A 104 -0.36 -2.85 -19.00
C ALA A 104 -1.64 -3.68 -18.69
N GLY A 105 -2.64 -3.09 -18.02
CA GLY A 105 -3.84 -3.81 -17.58
C GLY A 105 -3.58 -4.66 -16.33
N LEU A 106 -4.47 -5.61 -16.06
CA LEU A 106 -4.44 -6.49 -14.88
C LEU A 106 -4.27 -7.98 -15.24
N GLY A 107 -3.93 -8.27 -16.51
CA GLY A 107 -3.85 -9.63 -17.03
C GLY A 107 -2.58 -10.41 -16.63
N PRO A 108 -2.50 -11.70 -17.00
CA PRO A 108 -1.40 -12.59 -16.64
C PRO A 108 -0.03 -12.12 -17.16
N ASP A 109 0.03 -11.42 -18.30
CA ASP A 109 1.27 -10.87 -18.84
C ASP A 109 1.90 -9.82 -17.90
N MET A 110 1.05 -8.97 -17.30
CA MET A 110 1.49 -7.97 -16.32
C MET A 110 2.03 -8.65 -15.06
N ILE A 111 1.32 -9.65 -14.55
CA ILE A 111 1.72 -10.41 -13.36
C ILE A 111 3.06 -11.13 -13.61
N SER A 112 3.20 -11.79 -14.77
CA SER A 112 4.44 -12.48 -15.16
C SER A 112 5.62 -11.52 -15.21
N ALA A 113 5.45 -10.35 -15.83
CA ALA A 113 6.48 -9.32 -15.91
C ALA A 113 6.86 -8.79 -14.52
N ALA A 114 5.88 -8.56 -13.64
CA ALA A 114 6.11 -8.09 -12.28
C ALA A 114 6.85 -9.12 -11.42
N LEU A 115 6.48 -10.40 -11.52
CA LEU A 115 7.18 -11.50 -10.83
C LEU A 115 8.65 -11.58 -11.28
N ALA A 116 8.89 -11.49 -12.59
CA ALA A 116 10.25 -11.50 -13.14
C ALA A 116 11.07 -10.28 -12.67
N GLU A 117 10.48 -9.07 -12.67
CA GLU A 117 11.15 -7.85 -12.19
C GLU A 117 11.46 -7.92 -10.69
N ALA A 118 10.58 -8.53 -9.89
CA ALA A 118 10.78 -8.75 -8.46
C ALA A 118 11.70 -9.94 -8.12
N GLY A 119 12.18 -10.69 -9.13
CA GLY A 119 13.02 -11.87 -8.92
C GLY A 119 12.29 -13.05 -8.28
N LEU A 120 10.97 -13.13 -8.45
CA LEU A 120 10.11 -14.15 -7.86
C LEU A 120 9.84 -15.32 -8.82
N PRO A 121 9.58 -16.53 -8.30
CA PRO A 121 9.25 -17.69 -9.11
C PRO A 121 8.03 -17.48 -10.01
N ALA A 122 8.13 -17.89 -11.27
CA ALA A 122 7.08 -17.70 -12.27
C ALA A 122 5.80 -18.51 -11.97
N ASP A 123 5.92 -19.63 -11.25
CA ASP A 123 4.78 -20.47 -10.85
C ASP A 123 3.83 -19.78 -9.85
N LEU A 124 4.26 -18.67 -9.23
CA LEU A 124 3.37 -17.85 -8.40
C LEU A 124 2.17 -17.30 -9.19
N ILE A 125 2.25 -17.19 -10.52
CA ILE A 125 1.12 -16.76 -11.34
C ILE A 125 -0.11 -17.67 -11.20
N GLU A 126 0.09 -18.96 -10.92
CA GLU A 126 -0.98 -19.95 -10.73
C GLU A 126 -1.88 -19.59 -9.54
N ALA A 127 -1.35 -18.88 -8.54
CA ALA A 127 -2.13 -18.39 -7.41
C ALA A 127 -3.24 -17.43 -7.84
N GLY A 128 -3.11 -16.77 -8.99
CA GLY A 128 -4.15 -15.87 -9.51
C GLY A 128 -5.49 -16.57 -9.78
N GLU A 129 -5.43 -17.85 -10.15
CA GLU A 129 -6.60 -18.68 -10.48
C GLU A 129 -7.05 -19.57 -9.31
N ASP A 130 -6.26 -19.65 -8.24
CA ASP A 130 -6.51 -20.49 -7.08
C ASP A 130 -7.26 -19.74 -5.97
N THR A 131 -8.52 -20.12 -5.76
CA THR A 131 -9.39 -19.52 -4.73
C THR A 131 -9.01 -19.92 -3.31
N SER A 132 -8.09 -20.87 -3.10
CA SER A 132 -7.58 -21.21 -1.76
C SER A 132 -6.89 -20.02 -1.09
N TRP A 133 -6.41 -19.05 -1.88
CA TRP A 133 -5.82 -17.80 -1.38
C TRP A 133 -6.84 -16.75 -0.93
N ASP A 134 -8.14 -16.98 -1.14
CA ASP A 134 -9.17 -15.99 -0.81
C ASP A 134 -9.35 -15.79 0.69
N GLU A 135 -9.29 -16.86 1.49
CA GLU A 135 -9.41 -16.77 2.94
C GLU A 135 -8.21 -16.07 3.59
N PRO A 136 -6.96 -16.42 3.26
CA PRO A 136 -5.80 -15.65 3.71
C PRO A 136 -5.83 -14.18 3.28
N LEU A 137 -6.27 -13.89 2.05
CA LEU A 137 -6.42 -12.53 1.56
C LEU A 137 -7.46 -11.73 2.35
N ARG A 138 -8.62 -12.33 2.68
CA ARG A 138 -9.62 -11.68 3.53
C ARG A 138 -9.06 -11.42 4.92
N ALA A 139 -8.33 -12.37 5.50
CA ALA A 139 -7.70 -12.18 6.80
C ALA A 139 -6.71 -11.01 6.81
N GLU A 140 -5.86 -10.87 5.77
CA GLU A 140 -4.92 -9.74 5.67
C GLU A 140 -5.63 -8.41 5.42
N HIS A 141 -6.67 -8.42 4.57
CA HIS A 141 -7.53 -7.26 4.34
C HIS A 141 -8.15 -6.74 5.65
N HIS A 142 -8.76 -7.62 6.44
CA HIS A 142 -9.43 -7.26 7.70
C HIS A 142 -8.44 -6.75 8.75
N GLN A 143 -7.23 -7.30 8.83
CA GLN A 143 -6.18 -6.78 9.72
C GLN A 143 -5.88 -5.29 9.48
N GLY A 144 -5.87 -4.87 8.21
CA GLY A 144 -5.66 -3.48 7.85
C GLY A 144 -6.91 -2.62 8.04
N MET A 145 -8.04 -3.07 7.50
CA MET A 145 -9.24 -2.25 7.30
C MET A 145 -10.12 -2.14 8.55
N ASP A 146 -10.27 -3.19 9.36
CA ASP A 146 -11.20 -3.18 10.50
C ASP A 146 -10.85 -2.08 11.54
N PRO A 147 -9.57 -1.82 11.88
CA PRO A 147 -9.21 -0.76 12.82
C PRO A 147 -9.59 0.67 12.41
N VAL A 148 -9.80 0.93 11.12
CA VAL A 148 -10.19 2.25 10.60
C VAL A 148 -11.70 2.38 10.30
N GLY A 149 -12.46 1.31 10.54
CA GLY A 149 -13.90 1.24 10.32
C GLY A 149 -14.31 0.80 8.90
N SER A 150 -15.58 0.45 8.74
CA SER A 150 -16.13 -0.13 7.49
C SER A 150 -16.47 0.89 6.40
N GLU A 151 -16.49 2.18 6.73
CA GLU A 151 -16.91 3.27 5.83
C GLU A 151 -15.74 3.95 5.11
N VAL A 152 -14.50 3.44 5.27
CA VAL A 152 -13.31 4.05 4.66
C VAL A 152 -12.73 3.21 3.52
N GLY A 153 -12.10 3.88 2.57
CA GLY A 153 -11.45 3.26 1.42
C GLY A 153 -9.96 3.01 1.65
N THR A 154 -9.20 3.03 0.57
CA THR A 154 -7.72 2.99 0.59
C THR A 154 -7.12 4.36 0.38
N PRO A 155 -5.89 4.61 0.87
CA PRO A 155 -5.00 3.71 1.61
C PRO A 155 -5.25 3.70 3.12
N VAL A 156 -4.77 2.65 3.79
CA VAL A 156 -4.73 2.53 5.25
C VAL A 156 -3.29 2.41 5.71
N ILE A 157 -2.92 3.20 6.72
CA ILE A 157 -1.59 3.19 7.33
C ILE A 157 -1.73 2.97 8.83
N HIS A 158 -0.94 2.04 9.37
CA HIS A 158 -0.77 1.89 10.82
C HIS A 158 0.64 2.33 11.22
N VAL A 159 0.74 3.08 12.31
CA VAL A 159 2.02 3.48 12.91
C VAL A 159 2.01 3.17 14.41
N PRO A 160 3.17 2.89 15.04
CA PRO A 160 3.27 2.71 16.48
C PRO A 160 2.71 3.94 17.23
N GLY A 161 1.72 3.71 18.08
CA GLY A 161 1.21 4.73 18.99
C GLY A 161 2.11 4.93 20.20
N PRO A 162 1.92 6.04 20.94
CA PRO A 162 2.72 6.37 22.12
C PRO A 162 2.60 5.31 23.23
N ASP A 163 1.49 4.57 23.26
CA ASP A 163 1.22 3.51 24.24
C ASP A 163 1.56 2.10 23.72
N GLY A 164 2.28 2.01 22.58
CA GLY A 164 2.64 0.74 21.92
C GLY A 164 1.50 0.07 21.14
N LYS A 165 0.28 0.60 21.18
CA LYS A 165 -0.83 0.18 20.31
C LYS A 165 -0.73 0.84 18.94
N PRO A 166 -1.04 0.15 17.82
CA PRO A 166 -1.02 0.77 16.50
C PRO A 166 -2.08 1.87 16.41
N LEU A 167 -1.68 3.04 15.91
CA LEU A 167 -2.58 4.09 15.45
C LEU A 167 -2.87 3.84 13.97
N ALA A 168 -4.11 3.49 13.66
CA ALA A 168 -4.58 3.24 12.31
C ALA A 168 -5.26 4.49 11.74
N PHE A 169 -4.90 4.89 10.53
CA PHE A 169 -5.50 6.04 9.85
C PHE A 169 -5.88 5.69 8.41
N PHE A 170 -7.04 6.19 7.98
CA PHE A 170 -7.39 6.29 6.56
C PHE A 170 -6.70 7.50 5.94
N GLY A 171 -5.99 7.29 4.84
CA GLY A 171 -5.19 8.30 4.17
C GLY A 171 -3.73 8.38 4.67
N PRO A 172 -2.99 9.45 4.30
CA PRO A 172 -3.49 10.62 3.58
C PRO A 172 -3.91 10.27 2.15
N VAL A 173 -5.07 10.78 1.72
CA VAL A 173 -5.47 10.77 0.32
C VAL A 173 -4.77 11.94 -0.34
N LEU A 174 -3.84 11.66 -1.24
CA LEU A 174 -2.92 12.65 -1.81
C LEU A 174 -3.24 12.88 -3.29
N THR A 175 -3.41 14.14 -3.67
CA THR A 175 -3.60 14.55 -5.08
C THR A 175 -2.94 15.90 -5.36
N PRO A 176 -1.91 16.00 -6.24
CA PRO A 176 -1.04 14.93 -6.76
C PRO A 176 -0.06 14.41 -5.69
N ALA A 177 0.74 13.39 -6.00
CA ALA A 177 1.78 12.90 -5.08
C ALA A 177 2.68 14.07 -4.59
N PRO A 178 2.85 14.28 -3.28
CA PRO A 178 3.78 15.26 -2.76
C PRO A 178 5.20 14.80 -3.08
N VAL A 179 5.96 15.64 -3.77
CA VAL A 179 7.41 15.43 -3.95
C VAL A 179 8.10 15.92 -2.68
N ALA A 180 8.98 15.12 -2.09
CA ALA A 180 9.83 15.59 -1.00
C ALA A 180 10.76 16.69 -1.52
N ARG A 181 10.64 17.92 -1.00
CA ARG A 181 11.62 18.97 -1.27
C ARG A 181 12.82 18.77 -0.33
N PRO A 182 14.07 18.81 -0.83
CA PRO A 182 15.24 18.79 0.05
C PRO A 182 15.20 19.99 1.03
N PRO A 183 15.76 19.84 2.25
CA PRO A 183 15.71 20.88 3.25
C PRO A 183 16.42 22.15 2.77
N GLU A 184 15.68 23.25 2.69
CA GLU A 184 16.24 24.59 2.54
C GLU A 184 16.96 24.95 3.85
N ARG A 185 18.26 25.25 3.74
CA ARG A 185 19.11 25.65 4.87
C ARG A 185 18.76 27.07 5.32
N SER A 186 17.86 27.19 6.30
CA SER A 186 17.84 28.26 7.32
C SER A 186 16.63 28.01 8.21
N GLY A 187 16.81 27.62 9.47
CA GLY A 187 17.02 28.57 10.55
C GLY A 187 15.67 28.95 11.16
N THR A 188 15.45 28.53 12.41
CA THR A 188 14.29 28.85 13.28
C THR A 188 12.90 28.33 12.88
N GLY A 189 12.48 27.25 13.56
CA GLY A 189 11.27 27.25 14.40
C GLY A 189 9.89 27.27 13.73
N CYS A 190 9.12 26.20 13.98
CA CYS A 190 7.69 26.00 13.72
C CYS A 190 7.28 25.72 12.26
N TRP A 191 6.97 24.44 12.00
CA TRP A 191 6.35 23.93 10.77
C TRP A 191 4.82 23.90 10.93
N PRO A 192 4.02 24.72 10.22
CA PRO A 192 2.59 24.51 10.15
C PRO A 192 2.29 23.57 8.99
N TRP A 193 1.93 22.32 9.30
CA TRP A 193 1.24 21.44 8.36
C TRP A 193 -0.16 21.99 8.13
N ARG A 194 -0.48 22.48 6.93
CA ARG A 194 -1.87 22.68 6.51
C ARG A 194 -2.27 21.53 5.60
N ALA A 195 -3.10 20.62 6.13
CA ALA A 195 -3.99 19.83 5.30
C ALA A 195 -4.99 20.80 4.64
N SER A 196 -5.15 20.72 3.32
CA SER A 196 -6.22 21.46 2.63
C SER A 196 -7.56 20.89 3.08
N THR A 197 -8.29 21.62 3.92
CA THR A 197 -9.72 21.40 4.12
C THR A 197 -10.43 21.84 2.85
N ALA A 198 -11.06 20.91 2.15
CA ALA A 198 -11.98 21.22 1.06
C ALA A 198 -13.15 22.05 1.61
N SER A 199 -13.23 23.32 1.24
CA SER A 199 -14.42 24.14 1.44
C SER A 199 -15.40 23.85 0.30
N SER A 200 -16.52 23.21 0.63
CA SER A 200 -17.72 23.14 -0.21
C SER A 200 -18.25 24.55 -0.48
N SER A 201 -18.50 24.84 -1.76
CA SER A 201 -19.39 25.92 -2.23
C SER A 201 -20.60 25.29 -2.88
#